data_AF-A0A822D922-F1
#
_entry.id   AF-A0A822D922-F1
#
_cell.length_a   1.000
_cell.length_b   1.000
_cell.length_c   1.000
_cell.angle_alpha   90.00
_cell.angle_beta   90.00
_cell.angle_gamma   90.00
#
_symmetry.space_group_name_H-M   'P 1'
#
loop_
_entity.id
_entity.type
_entity.pdbx_description
1 polymer ?
#
loop_
_entity_poly.entity_id
_entity_poly.type
_entity_poly.pdbx_seq_one_letter_code
_entity_poly.pdbx_strand_id
1 'polypeptide(L)' 'VKIQFLKGTTTLAFKFRNGVIVAVDSRATAGGFIASGEVKKVIEINPYLLGTMAGGAADCAF' A
#
# COMPACT_ATOMS: atom_id res chain seq x y z
N VAL A 1 24.29 7.83 8.90
CA VAL A 1 23.63 6.64 9.50
C VAL A 1 22.41 6.30 8.64
N LYS A 2 22.32 5.10 8.06
CA LYS A 2 21.14 4.66 7.29
C LYS A 2 20.21 3.90 8.24
N ILE A 3 19.08 4.51 8.60
CA ILE A 3 18.06 3.85 9.43
C ILE A 3 17.26 2.92 8.54
N GLN A 4 17.37 1.61 8.74
CA GLN A 4 16.55 0.62 8.05
C GLN A 4 15.25 0.43 8.83
N PHE A 5 14.16 1.02 8.33
CA PHE A 5 12.84 0.73 8.85
C PHE A 5 12.36 -0.63 8.32
N LEU A 6 11.89 -1.49 9.22
CA LEU A 6 11.18 -2.72 8.84
C LEU A 6 9.86 -2.31 8.16
N LYS A 7 9.71 -2.64 6.89
CA LYS A 7 8.51 -2.37 6.10
C LYS A 7 7.67 -3.64 6.05
N GLY A 8 6.45 -3.58 6.58
CA GLY A 8 5.50 -4.69 6.62
C GLY A 8 4.26 -4.43 5.76
N THR A 9 4.45 -3.93 4.55
CA THR A 9 3.37 -3.64 3.59
C THR A 9 3.43 -4.63 2.43
N THR A 10 2.30 -5.27 2.12
CA THR A 10 2.17 -6.22 1.03
C THR A 10 1.03 -5.77 0.11
N THR A 11 1.37 -5.51 -1.14
CA THR A 11 0.42 -5.15 -2.20
C THR A 11 0.66 -6.07 -3.39
N LEU A 12 -0.40 -6.66 -3.93
CA LEU A 12 -0.33 -7.50 -5.12
C LEU A 12 -1.49 -7.19 -6.06
N ALA A 13 -1.23 -7.31 -7.36
CA ALA A 13 -2.24 -7.19 -8.39
C ALA A 13 -1.98 -8.22 -9.48
N PHE A 14 -3.04 -8.82 -10.01
CA PHE A 14 -2.92 -9.71 -11.15
C PHE A 14 -4.04 -9.48 -12.16
N LYS A 15 -3.67 -9.61 -13.43
CA LYS A 15 -4.56 -9.51 -14.56
C LYS A 15 -5.05 -10.91 -14.95
N PHE A 16 -6.32 -11.02 -15.27
CA PHE A 16 -6.95 -12.23 -15.78
C PHE A 16 -7.88 -11.87 -16.94
N ARG A 17 -8.51 -12.87 -17.59
CA ARG A 17 -9.33 -12.67 -18.80
C ARG A 17 -10.42 -11.61 -18.62
N ASN A 18 -11.00 -11.51 -17.42
CA ASN A 18 -12.15 -10.65 -17.14
C ASN A 18 -11.81 -9.39 -16.34
N GLY A 19 -10.53 -9.04 -16.20
CA GLY A 19 -10.14 -7.78 -15.55
C GLY A 19 -8.86 -7.88 -14.73
N VAL A 20 -8.82 -7.10 -13.65
CA VAL A 20 -7.68 -7.02 -12.73
C VAL A 20 -8.22 -7.12 -11.30
N ILE A 21 -7.54 -7.91 -10.46
CA ILE A 21 -7.77 -7.93 -9.02
C ILE A 21 -6.58 -7.27 -8.34
N VAL A 22 -6.85 -6.39 -7.38
CA VAL A 22 -5.85 -5.73 -6.54
C VAL A 22 -6.15 -6.09 -5.08
N ALA A 23 -5.14 -6.57 -4.35
CA ALA A 23 -5.24 -6.90 -2.94
C ALA A 23 -4.10 -6.25 -2.17
N VAL A 24 -4.42 -5.67 -1.02
CA VAL A 24 -3.47 -4.97 -0.15
C VAL A 24 -3.75 -5.32 1.31
N ASP A 25 -2.72 -5.31 2.14
CA ASP A 25 -2.89 -5.26 3.59
C ASP A 25 -3.20 -3.81 4.07
N SER A 26 -3.65 -3.64 5.30
CA SER A 26 -4.04 -2.34 5.87
C SER A 26 -3.15 -1.86 7.02
N ARG A 27 -2.09 -2.60 7.37
CA ARG A 27 -1.24 -2.29 8.52
C ARG A 27 -0.20 -1.22 8.16
N ALA A 28 -0.11 -0.16 8.94
CA ALA A 28 0.98 0.81 8.86
C ALA A 28 1.83 0.79 10.14
N THR A 29 3.15 0.80 9.98
CA THR A 29 4.10 0.75 11.09
C THR A 29 5.03 1.96 11.09
N ALA A 30 5.36 2.44 12.29
CA ALA A 30 6.41 3.42 12.53
C ALA A 30 7.55 2.70 13.28
N GLY A 31 8.45 2.06 12.54
CA GLY A 31 9.44 1.15 13.12
C GLY A 31 8.76 -0.11 13.68
N GLY A 32 8.99 -0.42 14.96
CA GLY A 32 8.40 -1.57 15.63
C GLY A 32 6.96 -1.37 16.13
N PHE A 33 6.42 -0.16 16.04
CA PHE A 33 5.07 0.18 16.50
C PHE A 33 4.06 0.14 15.35
N ILE A 34 2.91 -0.51 15.55
CA ILE A 34 1.78 -0.45 14.60
C ILE A 34 1.03 0.86 14.83
N ALA A 35 1.19 1.79 13.89
CA ALA A 35 0.56 3.11 13.96
C ALA A 35 -0.94 3.04 13.62
N SER A 36 -1.32 2.17 12.68
CA SER A 36 -2.72 1.94 12.32
C SER A 36 -2.92 0.57 11.68
N GLY A 37 -4.09 -0.03 11.90
CA GLY A 37 -4.52 -1.29 11.27
C GLY A 37 -5.49 -1.10 10.10
N GLU A 38 -5.88 0.14 9.78
CA GLU A 38 -7.00 0.43 8.86
C GLU A 38 -6.60 1.39 7.73
N VAL A 39 -5.31 1.44 7.39
CA VAL A 39 -4.85 2.32 6.31
C VAL A 39 -5.35 1.82 4.97
N LYS A 40 -6.00 2.70 4.20
CA LYS A 40 -6.39 2.43 2.81
C LYS A 40 -5.17 2.53 1.92
N LYS A 41 -4.62 1.37 1.55
CA LYS A 41 -3.45 1.27 0.64
C LYS A 41 -3.84 1.11 -0.83
N VAL A 42 -5.14 1.10 -1.16
CA VAL A 42 -5.63 1.28 -2.52
C VAL A 42 -5.94 2.76 -2.72
N ILE A 43 -5.37 3.35 -3.75
CA ILE A 43 -5.56 4.76 -4.11
C ILE A 43 -6.45 4.81 -5.34
N GLU A 44 -7.63 5.40 -5.19
CA GLU A 44 -8.55 5.65 -6.30
C GLU A 44 -8.10 6.91 -7.04
N ILE A 45 -7.30 6.75 -8.10
CA ILE A 45 -6.79 7.88 -8.89
C ILE A 45 -7.94 8.50 -9.69
N ASN A 46 -8.74 7.65 -10.33
CA ASN A 46 -9.99 8.02 -11.00
C ASN A 46 -10.87 6.75 -11.16
N PRO A 47 -12.10 6.85 -11.72
CA PRO A 47 -13.01 5.70 -11.85
C PRO A 47 -12.48 4.50 -12.68
N TYR A 48 -11.35 4.65 -13.38
CA TYR A 48 -10.76 3.64 -14.25
C TYR A 48 -9.33 3.25 -13.87
N LEU A 49 -8.71 3.93 -12.88
CA LEU A 49 -7.32 3.75 -12.48
C LEU A 49 -7.19 3.58 -10.96
N LEU A 50 -6.54 2.49 -10.57
CA LEU A 50 -6.19 2.19 -9.18
C LEU A 50 -4.67 2.19 -9.00
N GLY A 51 -4.22 2.87 -7.96
CA GLY A 51 -2.85 2.81 -7.44
C GLY A 51 -2.76 1.95 -6.17
N THR A 52 -1.56 1.49 -5.84
CA THR A 52 -1.29 0.82 -4.56
C THR A 52 -0.18 1.55 -3.81
N MET A 53 -0.25 1.54 -2.48
CA MET A 53 0.73 2.18 -1.61
C MET A 53 1.71 1.15 -1.04
N ALA A 54 2.97 1.23 -1.47
CA ALA A 54 4.07 0.44 -0.91
C ALA A 54 5.32 1.32 -0.77
N GLY A 55 5.87 1.42 0.44
CA GLY A 55 6.98 2.31 0.73
C GLY A 55 6.55 3.45 1.66
N GLY A 56 7.01 4.67 1.38
CA GLY A 56 6.64 5.85 2.15
C GLY A 56 5.18 6.21 1.91
N ALA A 57 4.38 6.30 2.98
CA ALA A 57 2.94 6.57 2.83
C ALA A 57 2.68 7.94 2.20
N ALA A 58 3.43 8.98 2.61
CA ALA A 58 3.32 10.31 2.04
C ALA A 58 3.75 10.35 0.56
N ASP A 59 4.85 9.66 0.22
CA ASP A 59 5.39 9.62 -1.14
C ASP A 59 4.45 8.95 -2.15
N CYS A 60 3.65 7.98 -1.72
CA CYS A 60 2.68 7.32 -2.60
C CYS A 60 1.35 8.07 -2.70
N ALA A 61 0.98 8.84 -1.68
CA ALA A 61 -0.31 9.53 -1.62
C ALA A 61 -0.29 10.91 -2.27
N PHE A 62 0.90 11.51 -2.41
CA PHE A 62 1.12 12.82 -3.03
C PHE A 62 1.60 12.67 -4.47
#